data_AF-A0A3Q0FGU8-F1
#
_entry.id   AF-A0A3Q0FGU8-F1
#
_cell.length_a   1.000
_cell.length_b   1.000
_cell.length_c   1.000
_cell.angle_alpha   90.00
_cell.angle_beta   90.00
_cell.angle_gamma   90.00
#
_symmetry.space_group_name_H-M   'P 1'
#
loop_
_entity.id
_entity.type
_entity.pdbx_description
1 polymer ?
#
loop_
_entity_poly.entity_id
_entity_poly.type
_entity_poly.pdbx_seq_one_letter_code
_entity_poly.pdbx_strand_id
1 'polypeptide(L)'
;MGASLSSLGANGSTVGPGLGDIPESCVACVFLYLTPPEICNLARLNRSFRGAASSDSVWEAKLPRNYQDLLDLVPPERHRNLSKKDIFALLSRPLPFDDGHKVGGTLQEVWLDRVTGRVCMSISARAMAITGIDDRRYWNWIPTEESRFHTVAYLQQIWWFEVDGEMGSKHHVNTVWMKVRLMKHMEIISVDTG
;
A
#
# COMPACT_ATOMS: atom_id res chain seq x y z
N MET A 1 -57.68 -23.29 5.51
CA MET A 1 -56.85 -22.95 4.33
C MET A 1 -55.43 -23.39 4.64
N GLY A 2 -54.98 -24.45 3.98
CA GLY A 2 -53.67 -25.06 4.22
C GLY A 2 -52.57 -24.46 3.36
N ALA A 3 -51.33 -24.69 3.78
CA ALA A 3 -50.13 -24.75 2.94
C ALA A 3 -49.13 -25.63 3.72
N SER A 4 -49.22 -26.95 3.53
CA SER A 4 -48.34 -27.73 2.65
C SER A 4 -46.96 -27.97 3.27
N LEU A 5 -46.90 -29.05 4.06
CA LEU A 5 -45.69 -29.77 4.40
C LEU A 5 -45.21 -30.49 3.14
N SER A 6 -44.15 -29.99 2.51
CA SER A 6 -43.49 -30.71 1.42
C SER A 6 -42.33 -31.52 2.00
N SER A 7 -42.64 -32.74 2.42
CA SER A 7 -41.65 -33.80 2.58
C SER A 7 -41.15 -34.19 1.19
N LEU A 8 -39.95 -33.75 0.81
CA LEU A 8 -39.22 -34.34 -0.31
C LEU A 8 -38.09 -35.21 0.21
N GLY A 9 -38.36 -36.52 0.14
CA GLY A 9 -37.43 -37.50 -0.43
C GLY A 9 -36.07 -37.63 0.23
N ALA A 10 -35.98 -38.60 1.14
CA ALA A 10 -34.74 -39.33 1.35
C ALA A 10 -34.32 -40.01 0.04
N ASN A 11 -33.51 -39.32 -0.77
CA ASN A 11 -32.68 -39.93 -1.79
C ASN A 11 -31.23 -39.74 -1.34
N GLY A 12 -30.53 -40.87 -1.14
CA GLY A 12 -29.13 -40.92 -0.78
C GLY A 12 -28.26 -40.21 -1.81
N SER A 13 -28.14 -38.90 -1.66
CA SER A 13 -26.98 -38.16 -2.15
C SER A 13 -25.88 -38.47 -1.16
N THR A 14 -24.82 -39.13 -1.62
CA THR A 14 -23.55 -39.06 -0.94
C THR A 14 -23.24 -37.57 -0.80
N VAL A 15 -23.48 -36.99 0.38
CA VAL A 15 -22.98 -35.66 0.74
C VAL A 15 -21.48 -35.84 0.80
N GLY A 16 -20.84 -35.74 -0.36
CA GLY A 16 -19.40 -35.66 -0.45
C GLY A 16 -18.94 -34.44 0.34
N PRO A 17 -17.73 -34.49 0.94
CA PRO A 17 -17.23 -33.35 1.70
C PRO A 17 -17.26 -32.09 0.81
N GLY A 18 -17.96 -31.07 1.29
CA GLY A 18 -18.02 -29.78 0.63
C GLY A 18 -16.78 -28.94 0.95
N LEU A 19 -16.58 -27.84 0.22
CA LEU A 19 -15.48 -26.90 0.50
C LEU A 19 -15.53 -26.30 1.91
N GLY A 20 -16.70 -26.36 2.58
CA GLY A 20 -16.88 -25.94 3.97
C GLY A 20 -16.39 -26.96 5.01
N ASP A 21 -16.08 -28.19 4.60
CA ASP A 21 -15.57 -29.24 5.50
C ASP A 21 -14.04 -29.27 5.58
N ILE A 22 -13.36 -28.42 4.77
CA ILE A 22 -11.91 -28.26 4.79
C ILE A 22 -11.49 -27.53 6.08
N PRO A 23 -10.50 -28.04 6.83
CA PRO A 23 -9.96 -27.35 8.01
C PRO A 23 -9.39 -25.98 7.66
N GLU A 24 -9.60 -24.99 8.54
CA GLU A 24 -9.11 -23.62 8.33
C GLU A 24 -7.58 -23.57 8.19
N SER A 25 -6.85 -24.44 8.89
CA SER A 25 -5.40 -24.56 8.78
C SER A 25 -4.94 -24.92 7.36
N CYS A 26 -5.64 -25.85 6.70
CA CYS A 26 -5.34 -26.23 5.32
C CYS A 26 -5.61 -25.06 4.35
N VAL A 27 -6.70 -24.33 4.55
CA VAL A 27 -7.02 -23.15 3.74
C VAL A 27 -6.00 -22.03 3.96
N ALA A 28 -5.56 -21.82 5.21
CA ALA A 28 -4.54 -20.84 5.54
C ALA A 28 -3.21 -21.12 4.82
N CYS A 29 -2.81 -22.39 4.69
CA CYS A 29 -1.63 -22.77 3.90
C CYS A 29 -1.74 -22.35 2.43
N VAL A 30 -2.93 -22.47 1.82
CA VAL A 30 -3.16 -22.02 0.45
C VAL A 30 -3.08 -20.50 0.35
N PHE A 31 -3.66 -19.78 1.33
CA PHE A 31 -3.66 -18.31 1.35
C PHE A 31 -2.26 -17.69 1.43
N LEU A 32 -1.26 -18.41 1.94
CA LEU A 32 0.13 -17.96 1.90
C LEU A 32 0.63 -17.69 0.47
N TYR A 33 0.07 -18.36 -0.54
CA TYR A 33 0.46 -18.21 -1.94
C TYR A 33 -0.43 -17.24 -2.74
N LEU A 34 -1.46 -16.67 -2.12
CA LEU A 34 -2.42 -15.78 -2.79
C LEU A 34 -2.16 -14.31 -2.48
N THR A 35 -2.65 -13.42 -3.33
CA THR A 35 -2.65 -11.98 -3.08
C THR A 35 -3.73 -11.60 -2.05
N PRO A 36 -3.56 -10.52 -1.28
CA PRO A 36 -4.57 -10.08 -0.32
C PRO A 36 -6.00 -9.89 -0.90
N PRO A 37 -6.19 -9.37 -2.14
CA PRO A 37 -7.51 -9.28 -2.74
C PRO A 37 -8.13 -10.65 -3.03
N GLU A 38 -7.35 -11.63 -3.49
CA GLU A 38 -7.82 -13.01 -3.70
C GLU A 38 -8.26 -13.65 -2.38
N ILE A 39 -7.48 -13.46 -1.30
CA ILE A 39 -7.84 -13.93 0.04
C ILE A 39 -9.18 -13.33 0.47
N CYS A 40 -9.36 -12.01 0.30
CA CYS A 40 -10.61 -11.32 0.65
C CYS A 40 -11.80 -11.81 -0.18
N ASN A 41 -11.59 -12.11 -1.46
CA ASN A 41 -12.63 -12.66 -2.34
C ASN A 41 -13.02 -14.08 -1.92
N LEU A 42 -12.03 -14.94 -1.65
CA LEU A 42 -12.26 -16.32 -1.24
C LEU A 42 -12.89 -16.43 0.16
N ALA A 43 -12.62 -15.47 1.05
CA ALA A 43 -13.25 -15.38 2.38
C ALA A 43 -14.78 -15.27 2.33
N ARG A 44 -15.36 -14.89 1.17
CA ARG A 44 -16.81 -14.74 0.98
C ARG A 44 -17.50 -16.05 0.63
N LEU A 45 -16.75 -17.10 0.27
CA LEU A 45 -17.31 -18.34 -0.25
C LEU A 45 -17.91 -19.24 0.83
N ASN A 46 -17.24 -19.41 1.97
CA ASN A 46 -17.72 -20.24 3.07
C ASN A 46 -17.08 -19.86 4.43
N ARG A 47 -17.54 -20.51 5.51
CA ARG A 47 -17.08 -20.27 6.89
C ARG A 47 -15.59 -20.58 7.09
N SER A 48 -15.09 -21.69 6.55
CA SER A 48 -13.70 -22.13 6.76
C SER A 48 -12.72 -21.19 6.07
N PHE A 49 -13.07 -20.71 4.87
CA PHE A 49 -12.30 -19.70 4.15
C PHE A 49 -12.37 -18.34 4.84
N ARG A 50 -13.52 -17.97 5.43
CA ARG A 50 -13.64 -16.75 6.24
C ARG A 50 -12.77 -16.80 7.50
N GLY A 51 -12.77 -17.93 8.20
CA GLY A 51 -11.93 -18.15 9.38
C GLY A 51 -10.45 -18.07 9.04
N ALA A 52 -10.01 -18.83 8.03
CA ALA A 52 -8.64 -18.81 7.53
C ALA A 52 -8.19 -17.40 7.08
N ALA A 53 -9.07 -16.64 6.42
CA ALA A 53 -8.77 -15.28 5.95
C ALA A 53 -8.66 -14.25 7.08
N SER A 54 -9.06 -14.61 8.28
CA SER A 54 -8.94 -13.77 9.48
C SER A 54 -7.77 -14.19 10.36
N SER A 55 -7.02 -15.24 9.98
CA SER A 55 -5.86 -15.71 10.74
C SER A 55 -4.67 -14.77 10.62
N ASP A 56 -4.10 -14.37 11.75
CA ASP A 56 -2.89 -13.54 11.80
C ASP A 56 -1.68 -14.20 11.12
N SER A 57 -1.61 -15.53 11.11
CA SER A 57 -0.52 -16.26 10.44
C SER A 57 -0.47 -15.99 8.93
N VAL A 58 -1.62 -15.77 8.29
CA VAL A 58 -1.72 -15.47 6.86
C VAL A 58 -1.24 -14.04 6.60
N TRP A 59 -1.69 -13.09 7.41
CA TRP A 59 -1.38 -11.66 7.23
C TRP A 59 0.03 -11.29 7.66
N GLU A 60 0.63 -12.01 8.61
CA GLU A 60 2.05 -11.89 8.94
C GLU A 60 2.93 -12.11 7.70
N ALA A 61 2.62 -13.12 6.89
CA ALA A 61 3.36 -13.42 5.67
C ALA A 61 3.16 -12.38 4.55
N LYS A 62 2.11 -11.54 4.65
CA LYS A 62 1.80 -10.48 3.68
C LYS A 62 2.33 -9.10 4.10
N LEU A 63 2.65 -8.92 5.38
CA LEU A 63 3.23 -7.69 5.89
C LEU A 63 4.74 -7.64 5.60
N PRO A 64 5.30 -6.48 5.25
CA PRO A 64 6.75 -6.27 5.22
C PRO A 64 7.36 -6.54 6.59
N ARG A 65 8.60 -7.04 6.65
CA ARG A 65 9.28 -7.29 7.93
C ARG A 65 9.45 -6.04 8.79
N ASN A 66 9.55 -4.88 8.15
CA ASN A 66 9.70 -3.56 8.77
C ASN A 66 8.35 -2.82 8.94
N TYR A 67 7.22 -3.52 8.98
CA TYR A 67 5.92 -2.88 9.15
C TYR A 67 5.77 -2.12 10.49
N GLN A 68 6.57 -2.48 11.50
CA GLN A 68 6.61 -1.78 12.79
C GLN A 68 7.09 -0.33 12.64
N ASP A 69 8.09 -0.08 11.81
CA ASP A 69 8.59 1.27 11.51
C ASP A 69 7.49 2.13 10.85
N LEU A 70 6.60 1.50 10.07
CA LEU A 70 5.42 2.17 9.49
C LEU A 70 4.34 2.43 10.53
N LEU A 71 4.21 1.57 11.55
CA LEU A 71 3.27 1.77 12.64
C LEU A 71 3.67 2.93 13.55
N ASP A 72 4.95 3.25 13.65
CA ASP A 72 5.46 4.43 14.37
C ASP A 72 5.01 5.76 13.75
N LEU A 73 4.60 5.75 12.48
CA LEU A 73 3.99 6.89 11.80
C LEU A 73 2.53 7.08 12.18
N VAL A 74 1.90 6.07 12.78
CA VAL A 74 0.49 6.06 13.14
C VAL A 74 0.33 6.24 14.65
N PRO A 75 -0.59 7.10 15.14
CA PRO A 75 -0.87 7.21 16.56
C PRO A 75 -1.14 5.85 17.20
N PRO A 76 -0.56 5.55 18.38
CA PRO A 76 -0.65 4.24 19.01
C PRO A 76 -2.09 3.78 19.29
N GLU A 77 -2.99 4.73 19.54
CA GLU A 77 -4.41 4.45 19.76
C GLU A 77 -5.11 3.84 18.54
N ARG A 78 -4.60 4.05 17.32
CA ARG A 78 -5.21 3.54 16.09
C ARG A 78 -4.86 2.10 15.78
N HIS A 79 -3.79 1.55 16.36
CA HIS A 79 -3.31 0.20 16.05
C HIS A 79 -3.21 -0.73 17.26
N ARG A 80 -3.26 -0.18 18.48
CA ARG A 80 -3.32 -0.94 19.73
C ARG A 80 -4.60 -1.78 19.74
N ASN A 81 -4.45 -3.10 19.58
CA ASN A 81 -5.50 -4.14 19.49
C ASN A 81 -6.04 -4.46 18.08
N LEU A 82 -5.37 -4.02 17.02
CA LEU A 82 -5.73 -4.46 15.66
C LEU A 82 -5.16 -5.86 15.35
N SER A 83 -5.93 -6.66 14.62
CA SER A 83 -5.41 -7.88 14.01
C SER A 83 -4.38 -7.55 12.92
N LYS A 84 -3.55 -8.51 12.50
CA LYS A 84 -2.57 -8.27 11.41
C LYS A 84 -3.24 -7.95 10.09
N LYS A 85 -4.45 -8.48 9.88
CA LYS A 85 -5.32 -8.11 8.77
C LYS A 85 -5.70 -6.63 8.81
N ASP A 86 -6.11 -6.14 9.97
CA ASP A 86 -6.51 -4.75 10.14
C ASP A 86 -5.31 -3.81 10.09
N ILE A 87 -4.15 -4.24 10.59
CA ILE A 87 -2.86 -3.54 10.40
C ILE A 87 -2.53 -3.43 8.91
N PHE A 88 -2.62 -4.52 8.15
CA PHE A 88 -2.40 -4.49 6.70
C PHE A 88 -3.37 -3.51 6.02
N ALA A 89 -4.66 -3.55 6.38
CA ALA A 89 -5.66 -2.64 5.83
C ALA A 89 -5.41 -1.17 6.19
N LEU A 90 -4.94 -0.91 7.41
CA LEU A 90 -4.55 0.41 7.90
C LEU A 90 -3.35 0.95 7.13
N LEU A 91 -2.29 0.15 7.00
CA LEU A 91 -1.08 0.52 6.27
C LEU A 91 -1.30 0.59 4.75
N SER A 92 -2.34 -0.07 4.21
CA SER A 92 -2.76 0.04 2.80
C SER A 92 -3.47 1.36 2.46
N ARG A 93 -3.60 2.28 3.42
CA ARG A 93 -4.08 3.64 3.21
C ARG A 93 -2.88 4.60 3.19
N PRO A 94 -2.89 5.65 2.37
CA PRO A 94 -1.86 6.68 2.41
C PRO A 94 -1.68 7.22 3.84
N LEU A 95 -0.47 7.06 4.38
CA LEU A 95 -0.07 7.58 5.67
C LEU A 95 0.85 8.78 5.45
N PRO A 96 0.43 9.99 5.86
CA PRO A 96 1.28 11.16 5.79
C PRO A 96 2.45 11.00 6.76
N PHE A 97 3.66 11.34 6.31
CA PHE A 97 4.79 11.54 7.20
C PHE A 97 5.54 12.80 6.75
N ASP A 98 5.97 13.61 7.70
CA ASP A 98 6.68 14.85 7.44
C ASP A 98 7.84 14.94 8.42
N ASP A 99 9.02 15.32 7.92
CA ASP A 99 10.25 15.43 8.70
C ASP A 99 10.39 16.81 9.37
N GLY A 100 9.25 17.45 9.65
CA GLY A 100 9.20 18.73 10.35
C GLY A 100 9.28 19.98 9.46
N HIS A 101 9.05 19.87 8.14
CA HIS A 101 8.86 21.05 7.28
C HIS A 101 7.46 21.64 7.51
N LYS A 102 7.32 22.33 8.65
CA LYS A 102 6.07 22.88 9.23
C LYS A 102 5.34 23.98 8.42
N VAL A 103 5.62 24.17 7.13
CA VAL A 103 4.94 25.19 6.32
C VAL A 103 4.37 24.59 5.04
N GLY A 104 3.15 24.07 5.14
CA GLY A 104 2.29 23.83 3.97
C GLY A 104 1.98 22.36 3.64
N GLY A 105 1.20 21.70 4.48
CA GLY A 105 0.49 20.45 4.14
C GLY A 105 1.35 19.18 4.13
N THR A 106 0.70 18.03 3.92
CA THR A 106 1.37 16.74 3.76
C THR A 106 2.20 16.74 2.47
N LEU A 107 3.52 16.60 2.58
CA LEU A 107 4.42 16.58 1.43
C LEU A 107 4.92 15.17 1.07
N GLN A 108 4.74 14.19 1.95
CA GLN A 108 5.13 12.81 1.71
C GLN A 108 4.09 11.85 2.29
N GLU A 109 3.88 10.73 1.61
CA GLU A 109 2.96 9.69 2.04
C GLU A 109 3.54 8.31 1.76
N VAL A 110 3.28 7.36 2.65
CA VAL A 110 3.67 5.95 2.53
C VAL A 110 2.45 5.04 2.69
N TRP A 111 2.38 3.94 1.96
CA TRP A 111 1.32 2.93 2.09
C TRP A 111 1.80 1.56 1.61
N LEU A 112 1.04 0.52 1.90
CA LEU A 112 1.25 -0.81 1.31
C LEU A 112 0.44 -0.96 0.02
N ASP A 113 1.09 -1.50 -1.01
CA ASP A 113 0.39 -1.98 -2.19
C ASP A 113 -0.54 -3.14 -1.81
N ARG A 114 -1.80 -3.03 -2.19
CA ARG A 114 -2.85 -3.96 -1.77
C ARG A 114 -2.68 -5.35 -2.36
N VAL A 115 -1.96 -5.49 -3.47
CA VAL A 115 -1.79 -6.76 -4.19
C VAL A 115 -0.50 -7.45 -3.77
N THR A 116 0.61 -6.71 -3.73
CA THR A 116 1.94 -7.25 -3.48
C THR A 116 2.37 -7.16 -2.02
N GLY A 117 1.69 -6.33 -1.20
CA GLY A 117 2.08 -6.06 0.19
C GLY A 117 3.39 -5.28 0.33
N ARG A 118 3.94 -4.77 -0.78
CA ARG A 118 5.17 -3.98 -0.77
C ARG A 118 4.90 -2.56 -0.31
N VAL A 119 5.94 -1.92 0.25
CA VAL A 119 5.89 -0.51 0.63
C VAL A 119 5.93 0.36 -0.63
N CYS A 120 5.01 1.29 -0.72
CA CYS A 120 4.92 2.33 -1.74
C CYS A 120 5.01 3.69 -1.08
N MET A 121 5.60 4.66 -1.79
CA MET A 121 5.72 6.03 -1.31
C MET A 121 5.45 7.03 -2.42
N SER A 122 5.09 8.24 -2.02
CA SER A 122 4.92 9.40 -2.90
C SER A 122 5.52 10.60 -2.18
N ILE A 123 6.33 11.37 -2.89
CA ILE A 123 7.01 12.54 -2.36
C ILE A 123 6.66 13.72 -3.27
N SER A 124 6.22 14.82 -2.67
CA SER A 124 5.93 16.07 -3.36
C SER A 124 7.22 16.71 -3.87
N ALA A 125 7.17 17.33 -5.05
CA ALA A 125 8.28 18.13 -5.56
C ALA A 125 8.69 19.27 -4.59
N ARG A 126 7.80 19.69 -3.67
CA ARG A 126 8.12 20.67 -2.62
C ARG A 126 8.96 20.11 -1.47
N ALA A 127 8.96 18.79 -1.28
CA ALA A 127 9.82 18.11 -0.33
C ALA A 127 11.12 17.59 -0.99
N MET A 128 11.34 17.89 -2.26
CA MET A 128 12.55 17.52 -2.99
C MET A 128 13.45 18.75 -3.17
N ALA A 129 14.76 18.55 -3.09
CA ALA A 129 15.75 19.53 -3.50
C ALA A 129 15.94 19.42 -5.02
N ILE A 130 15.30 20.33 -5.74
CA ILE A 130 15.35 20.37 -7.21
C ILE A 130 16.23 21.55 -7.64
N THR A 131 17.15 21.28 -8.58
CA THR A 131 18.09 22.30 -9.08
C THR A 131 17.35 23.51 -9.65
N GLY A 132 17.57 24.68 -9.03
CA GLY A 132 17.04 25.95 -9.50
C GLY A 132 15.52 26.05 -9.43
N ILE A 133 14.83 25.27 -8.60
CA ILE A 133 13.37 25.22 -8.48
C ILE A 133 12.71 26.58 -8.17
N ASP A 134 13.46 27.49 -7.56
CA ASP A 134 13.02 28.85 -7.27
C ASP A 134 13.12 29.80 -8.48
N ASP A 135 13.83 29.40 -9.55
CA ASP A 135 13.95 30.18 -10.77
C ASP A 135 12.69 30.04 -11.65
N ARG A 136 11.82 31.04 -11.52
CA ARG A 136 10.57 31.16 -12.28
C ARG A 136 10.75 31.26 -13.79
N ARG A 137 11.98 31.49 -14.29
CA ARG A 137 12.27 31.48 -15.73
C ARG A 137 12.21 30.06 -16.31
N TYR A 138 12.48 29.05 -15.50
CA TYR A 138 12.55 27.66 -15.91
C TYR A 138 11.45 26.81 -15.29
N TRP A 139 11.05 27.13 -14.06
CA TRP A 139 10.09 26.35 -13.29
C TRP A 139 8.80 27.14 -13.01
N ASN A 140 7.67 26.46 -13.13
CA ASN A 140 6.38 26.99 -12.71
C ASN A 140 5.69 26.00 -11.77
N TRP A 141 5.09 26.52 -10.70
CA TRP A 141 4.24 25.73 -9.83
C TRP A 141 2.81 25.78 -10.35
N ILE A 142 2.31 24.65 -10.84
CA ILE A 142 0.97 24.55 -11.43
C ILE A 142 0.09 23.78 -10.44
N PRO A 143 -1.04 24.35 -10.01
CA PRO A 143 -2.07 23.61 -9.30
C PRO A 143 -2.66 22.53 -10.21
N THR A 144 -2.78 21.31 -9.71
CA THR A 144 -3.40 20.21 -10.48
C THR A 144 -4.18 19.30 -9.54
N GLU A 145 -5.34 18.84 -9.99
CA GLU A 145 -6.14 17.84 -9.29
C GLU A 145 -5.66 16.41 -9.59
N GLU A 146 -4.80 16.24 -10.59
CA GLU A 146 -4.25 14.94 -11.01
C GLU A 146 -3.17 14.43 -10.07
N SER A 147 -2.53 15.33 -9.30
CA SER A 147 -1.51 14.98 -8.31
C SER A 147 -2.12 14.95 -6.91
N ARG A 148 -1.73 13.96 -6.11
CA ARG A 148 -2.16 13.84 -4.70
C ARG A 148 -1.74 15.05 -3.85
N PHE A 149 -0.73 15.80 -4.28
CA PHE A 149 -0.19 16.95 -3.57
C PHE A 149 -0.73 18.31 -4.07
N HIS A 150 -1.70 18.31 -4.98
CA HIS A 150 -2.43 19.50 -5.48
C HIS A 150 -1.57 20.57 -6.16
N THR A 151 -0.24 20.42 -6.21
CA THR A 151 0.70 21.30 -6.89
C THR A 151 1.85 20.47 -7.45
N VAL A 152 2.21 20.74 -8.71
CA VAL A 152 3.35 20.11 -9.39
C VAL A 152 4.35 21.15 -9.86
N ALA A 153 5.62 20.78 -9.92
CA ALA A 153 6.67 21.58 -10.54
C ALA A 153 6.71 21.27 -12.04
N TYR A 154 6.43 22.29 -12.87
CA TYR A 154 6.47 22.20 -14.32
C TYR A 154 7.73 22.86 -14.86
N LEU A 155 8.54 22.09 -15.57
CA LEU A 155 9.76 22.54 -16.21
C LEU A 155 9.48 22.98 -17.65
N GLN A 156 9.80 24.23 -17.98
CA GLN A 156 9.65 24.75 -19.34
C GLN A 156 10.81 24.28 -20.23
N GLN A 157 12.03 24.69 -19.92
CA GLN A 157 13.21 24.36 -20.72
C GLN A 157 14.50 24.52 -19.90
N ILE A 158 15.26 23.45 -19.70
CA ILE A 158 16.61 23.48 -19.11
C ILE A 158 17.47 22.39 -19.78
N TRP A 159 18.79 22.54 -19.72
CA TRP A 159 19.74 21.62 -20.36
C TRP A 159 20.17 20.46 -19.44
N TRP A 160 19.93 20.59 -18.13
CA TRP A 160 19.93 19.53 -17.12
C TRP A 160 19.29 20.08 -15.85
N PHE A 161 18.85 19.19 -14.98
CA PHE A 161 18.55 19.49 -13.59
C PHE A 161 18.84 18.22 -12.78
N GLU A 162 18.94 18.37 -11.47
CA GLU A 162 19.10 17.26 -10.53
C GLU A 162 17.97 17.36 -9.50
N VAL A 163 17.51 16.20 -9.04
CA VAL A 163 16.43 16.04 -8.06
C VAL A 163 16.96 15.17 -6.94
N ASP A 164 17.08 15.75 -5.76
CA ASP A 164 17.50 15.05 -4.57
C ASP A 164 16.30 14.92 -3.63
N GLY A 165 16.02 13.70 -3.19
CA GLY A 165 14.98 13.39 -2.22
C GLY A 165 15.62 12.70 -1.02
N GLU A 166 15.33 13.19 0.18
CA GLU A 166 15.73 12.52 1.41
C GLU A 166 14.57 11.70 1.95
N MET A 167 14.81 10.40 2.18
CA MET A 167 13.85 9.53 2.85
C MET A 167 14.31 9.32 4.29
N GLY A 168 13.79 10.13 5.20
CA GLY A 168 13.95 9.91 6.63
C GLY A 168 13.10 8.74 7.08
N SER A 169 13.69 7.55 7.27
CA SER A 169 13.12 6.57 8.20
C SER A 169 13.86 6.70 9.52
N LYS A 170 13.12 6.74 10.64
CA LYS A 170 13.69 6.97 11.99
C LYS A 170 14.78 5.97 12.38
N HIS A 171 14.95 4.86 11.66
CA HIS A 171 15.88 3.79 12.01
C HIS A 171 16.93 3.50 10.93
N HIS A 172 16.71 3.91 9.68
CA HIS A 172 17.69 3.84 8.60
C HIS A 172 17.49 5.02 7.63
N VAL A 173 18.44 5.96 7.61
CA VAL A 173 18.47 7.01 6.59
C VAL A 173 18.90 6.35 5.28
N ASN A 174 17.94 5.86 4.51
CA ASN A 174 18.19 5.42 3.14
C ASN A 174 17.88 6.60 2.23
N THR A 175 18.87 7.44 1.95
CA THR A 175 18.71 8.49 0.95
C THR A 175 18.53 7.84 -0.42
N VAL A 176 17.35 7.97 -1.00
CA VAL A 176 17.10 7.52 -2.38
C VAL A 176 17.53 8.64 -3.31
N TRP A 177 18.63 8.43 -4.03
CA TRP A 177 19.15 9.40 -4.99
C TRP A 177 18.49 9.16 -6.35
N MET A 178 17.73 10.13 -6.85
CA MET A 178 17.08 10.03 -8.15
C MET A 178 17.64 11.07 -9.13
N LYS A 179 18.79 10.76 -9.73
CA LYS A 179 19.45 11.65 -10.70
C LYS A 179 18.77 11.58 -12.07
N VAL A 180 17.82 12.47 -12.32
CA VAL A 180 17.15 12.60 -13.64
C VAL A 180 17.87 13.64 -14.50
N ARG A 181 18.74 13.20 -15.43
CA ARG A 181 19.38 14.11 -16.39
C ARG A 181 18.56 14.20 -17.69
N LEU A 182 17.76 15.24 -17.84
CA LEU A 182 17.08 15.54 -19.12
C LEU A 182 18.08 16.12 -20.13
N MET A 183 18.53 15.31 -21.11
CA MET A 183 18.98 15.83 -22.40
C MET A 183 17.81 15.77 -23.39
N LYS A 184 17.87 16.46 -24.53
CA LYS A 184 16.75 16.65 -25.50
C LYS A 184 16.06 15.35 -26.00
N HIS A 185 16.52 14.18 -25.62
CA HIS A 185 15.85 12.88 -25.77
C HIS A 185 15.57 12.29 -24.38
N MET A 186 14.32 11.95 -24.09
CA MET A 186 13.90 11.38 -22.80
C MET A 186 14.59 10.04 -22.53
N GLU A 187 15.58 10.02 -21.65
CA GLU A 187 16.13 8.81 -21.04
C GLU A 187 16.26 9.02 -19.53
N ILE A 188 15.67 8.11 -18.74
CA ILE A 188 15.90 8.02 -17.29
C ILE A 188 17.23 7.26 -17.14
N ILE A 189 18.28 7.95 -16.70
CA ILE A 189 19.66 7.42 -16.79
C ILE A 189 20.03 6.49 -15.62
N SER A 190 19.47 6.67 -14.43
CA SER A 190 19.65 5.74 -13.30
C SER A 190 18.67 6.06 -12.15
N VAL A 191 18.25 5.05 -11.40
CA VAL A 191 17.66 5.19 -10.05
C VAL A 191 18.61 4.43 -9.12
N ASP A 192 19.46 5.16 -8.40
CA ASP A 192 20.43 4.55 -7.48
C ASP A 192 19.82 4.49 -6.08
N THR A 193 19.46 3.27 -5.66
CA THR A 193 19.16 2.96 -4.27
C THR A 193 20.47 2.56 -3.60
N GLY A 194 21.07 3.48 -2.84
CA GLY A 194 22.27 3.23 -2.02
C GLY A 194 21.98 2.35 -0.81
#